data_AF-A0A9X8ZCI8-F1
#
_entry.id   AF-A0A9X8ZCI8-F1
#
_cell.length_a   1.000
_cell.length_b   1.000
_cell.length_c   1.000
_cell.angle_alpha   90.00
_cell.angle_beta   90.00
_cell.angle_gamma   90.00
#
_symmetry.space_group_name_H-M   'P 1'
#
loop_
_entity.id
_entity.type
_entity.pdbx_description
1 polymer ?
#
loop_
_entity_poly.entity_id
_entity_poly.type
_entity_poly.pdbx_seq_one_letter_code
_entity_poly.pdbx_strand_id
1 'polypeptide(L)' 'MGEQKAVEQMYKEMGQAFAKLDNWTVNMITSHPDFERLYGKLATKKRKLFNRFIRTDYYQFIGLFKRP' A
#
# COMPACT_ATOMS: atom_id res chain seq x y z
N MET A 1 8.93 20.23 -1.73
CA MET A 1 7.52 20.25 -2.19
C MET A 1 7.25 19.36 -3.40
N GLY A 2 8.19 19.12 -4.33
CA GLY A 2 7.97 18.23 -5.48
C GLY A 2 7.97 16.74 -5.15
N GLU A 3 8.84 16.30 -4.25
CA GLU A 3 9.00 14.88 -3.89
C GLU A 3 7.75 14.26 -3.28
N GLN A 4 7.08 14.97 -2.36
CA GLN A 4 5.85 14.47 -1.74
C GLN A 4 4.75 14.25 -2.78
N LYS A 5 4.52 15.20 -3.69
CA LYS A 5 3.51 15.06 -4.75
C LYS A 5 3.83 13.91 -5.69
N ALA A 6 5.10 13.71 -6.03
CA ALA A 6 5.53 12.58 -6.86
C ALA A 6 5.27 11.23 -6.16
N VAL A 7 5.54 11.14 -4.86
CA VAL A 7 5.27 9.94 -4.05
C VAL A 7 3.76 9.66 -3.94
N GLU A 8 2.95 10.69 -3.70
CA GLU A 8 1.50 10.55 -3.65
C GLU A 8 0.91 10.08 -4.99
N GLN A 9 1.46 10.58 -6.10
CA GLN A 9 1.09 10.16 -7.45
C GLN A 9 1.50 8.70 -7.70
N MET A 10 2.72 8.32 -7.32
CA MET A 10 3.19 6.94 -7.40
C MET A 10 2.27 5.97 -6.63
N TYR A 11 1.80 6.33 -5.43
CA TYR A 11 0.87 5.47 -4.68
C TYR A 11 -0.47 5.26 -5.40
N LYS A 12 -1.00 6.29 -6.07
CA LYS A 12 -2.21 6.18 -6.89
C LYS A 12 -2.01 5.25 -8.08
N GLU A 13 -0.89 5.42 -8.78
CA GLU A 13 -0.53 4.59 -9.93
C GLU A 13 -0.31 3.12 -9.54
N MET A 14 0.34 2.88 -8.40
CA MET A 14 0.49 1.52 -7.84
C MET A 14 -0.87 0.89 -7.54
N GLY A 15 -1.78 1.62 -6.90
CA GLY A 15 -3.14 1.14 -6.64
C GLY A 15 -3.88 0.73 -7.90
N GLN A 16 -3.82 1.56 -8.95
CA GLN A 16 -4.42 1.30 -10.25
C GLN A 16 -3.78 0.10 -10.97
N ALA A 17 -2.46 -0.02 -10.93
CA ALA A 17 -1.73 -1.11 -11.55
C ALA A 17 -2.04 -2.47 -10.88
N PHE A 18 -2.03 -2.50 -9.55
CA PHE A 18 -2.23 -3.74 -8.78
C PHE A 18 -3.69 -4.15 -8.65
N ALA A 19 -4.65 -3.25 -8.89
CA ALA A 19 -6.07 -3.60 -8.93
C ALA A 19 -6.41 -4.67 -9.98
N LYS A 20 -5.55 -4.88 -11.00
CA LYS A 20 -5.73 -5.91 -12.02
C LYS A 20 -5.19 -7.30 -11.60
N LEU A 21 -4.52 -7.38 -10.45
CA LEU A 21 -3.81 -8.58 -9.98
C LEU A 21 -4.56 -9.25 -8.81
N ASP A 22 -5.82 -9.63 -9.03
CA ASP A 22 -6.72 -10.13 -7.98
C ASP A 22 -6.20 -11.33 -7.17
N ASN A 23 -5.33 -12.14 -7.76
CA ASN A 23 -4.76 -13.34 -7.14
C ASN A 23 -3.43 -13.07 -6.41
N TRP A 24 -2.90 -11.84 -6.46
CA TRP A 24 -1.62 -11.48 -5.87
C TRP A 24 -1.79 -10.92 -4.47
N THR A 25 -0.85 -11.27 -3.58
CA THR A 25 -0.72 -10.60 -2.29
C THR A 25 0.27 -9.45 -2.41
N VAL A 26 -0.19 -8.23 -2.17
CA VAL A 26 0.63 -7.02 -2.18
C VAL A 26 1.00 -6.65 -0.75
N ASN A 27 2.29 -6.47 -0.49
CA ASN A 27 2.81 -6.11 0.83
C ASN A 27 3.61 -4.80 0.70
N MET A 28 3.25 -3.78 1.49
CA MET A 28 3.82 -2.43 1.40
C MET A 28 4.20 -1.91 2.77
N ILE A 29 5.34 -1.23 2.89
CA ILE A 29 5.76 -0.52 4.11
C ILE A 29 5.97 0.94 3.76
N THR A 30 5.32 1.84 4.48
CA THR A 30 5.52 3.28 4.31
C THR A 30 5.23 4.05 5.59
N SER A 31 5.85 5.22 5.74
CA SER A 31 5.55 6.19 6.80
C SER A 31 4.46 7.19 6.41
N HIS A 32 3.93 7.11 5.18
CA HIS A 32 2.94 8.06 4.70
C HIS A 32 1.56 7.81 5.35
N PRO A 33 0.99 8.78 6.10
CA PRO A 33 -0.22 8.55 6.88
C PRO A 33 -1.46 8.31 6.00
N ASP A 34 -1.49 8.92 4.81
CA ASP A 34 -2.61 8.80 3.87
C ASP A 34 -2.46 7.68 2.84
N PHE A 35 -1.57 6.70 3.08
CA PHE A 35 -1.25 5.68 2.08
C PHE A 35 -2.49 4.93 1.55
N GLU A 36 -3.37 4.41 2.40
CA GLU A 36 -4.56 3.65 1.95
C GLU A 36 -5.53 4.51 1.12
N ARG A 37 -5.64 5.81 1.45
CA ARG A 37 -6.45 6.78 0.69
C ARG A 37 -5.87 7.01 -0.70
N LEU A 38 -4.56 7.15 -0.80
CA LEU A 38 -3.85 7.37 -2.07
C LEU A 38 -3.79 6.10 -2.92
N TYR A 39 -3.55 4.95 -2.27
CA TYR A 39 -3.54 3.63 -2.88
C TYR A 39 -4.93 3.18 -3.34
N GLY A 40 -6.00 3.76 -2.79
CA GLY A 40 -7.37 3.52 -3.23
C GLY A 40 -8.00 2.22 -2.72
N LYS A 41 -7.38 1.57 -1.72
CA LYS A 41 -7.87 0.33 -1.11
C LYS A 41 -7.44 0.27 0.36
N LEU A 42 -8.33 -0.25 1.23
CA LEU A 42 -7.98 -0.58 2.61
C LEU A 42 -7.22 -1.90 2.68
N ALA A 43 -6.18 -1.96 3.50
CA ALA A 43 -5.38 -3.16 3.68
C ALA A 43 -6.19 -4.23 4.43
N THR A 44 -6.03 -5.48 4.00
CA THR A 44 -6.59 -6.65 4.68
C THR A 44 -5.97 -6.82 6.07
N LYS A 45 -4.67 -6.52 6.20
CA LYS A 45 -3.95 -6.48 7.47
C LYS A 45 -3.07 -5.24 7.52
N LYS A 46 -3.03 -4.58 8.67
CA LYS A 46 -2.17 -3.42 8.94
C LYS A 46 -1.44 -3.63 10.27
N ARG A 47 -0.12 -3.44 10.28
CA ARG A 47 0.69 -3.49 11.49
C ARG A 47 1.57 -2.26 11.59
N LYS A 48 1.57 -1.62 12.74
CA LYS A 48 2.53 -0.55 13.04
C LYS A 48 3.93 -1.15 13.18
N LEU A 49 4.90 -0.57 12.50
CA LEU A 49 6.32 -0.88 12.60
C LEU A 49 7.12 0.39 12.87
N PHE A 50 8.37 0.20 13.27
CA PHE A 50 9.32 1.28 13.43
C PHE A 50 10.58 0.95 12.63
N ASN A 51 10.90 1.81 11.65
CA ASN A 51 12.21 1.80 11.01
C ASN A 51 13.11 2.74 11.80
N ARG A 52 13.82 2.18 12.80
CA ARG A 52 14.48 2.94 13.87
C ARG A 52 13.48 3.88 14.56
N PHE A 53 13.65 5.19 14.43
CA PHE A 53 12.77 6.20 15.03
C PHE A 53 11.61 6.64 14.13
N ILE A 54 11.54 6.12 12.90
CA ILE A 54 10.48 6.48 11.95
C ILE A 54 9.34 5.48 12.09
N ARG A 55 8.18 5.98 12.51
CA ARG A 55 6.95 5.18 12.49
C ARG A 55 6.56 4.88 11.05
N THR A 56 6.30 3.60 10.78
CA THR A 56 5.79 3.11 9.50
C THR A 56 4.60 2.19 9.77
N ASP A 57 3.80 1.96 8.75
CA ASP A 57 2.77 0.92 8.79
C ASP A 57 3.07 -0.09 7.67
N TYR A 58 2.93 -1.36 8.00
CA TYR A 58 2.99 -2.49 7.09
C TYR A 58 1.58 -2.87 6.67
N TYR A 59 1.30 -2.70 5.39
CA TYR A 59 0.02 -2.93 4.73
C TYR A 59 0.08 -4.22 3.92
N GLN A 60 -0.90 -5.10 4.11
CA GLN A 60 -1.05 -6.33 3.34
C GLN A 60 -2.41 -6.36 2.67
N PHE A 61 -2.42 -6.49 1.35
CA PHE A 61 -3.61 -6.69 0.52
C PHE A 61 -3.58 -8.13 0.03
N ILE A 62 -4.35 -8.99 0.68
CA ILE A 62 -4.33 -10.42 0.40
C ILE A 62 -5.23 -10.67 -0.81
N GLY A 63 -4.65 -11.23 -1.88
CA GLY A 63 -5.39 -11.68 -3.05
C GLY A 63 -6.29 -12.86 -2.71
N LEU A 64 -7.40 -13.01 -3.43
CA LEU A 64 -8.27 -14.15 -3.27
C LEU A 64 -7.71 -15.30 -4.11
N PHE A 65 -7.40 -16.43 -3.47
CA PHE A 65 -7.10 -17.65 -4.21
C PHE A 65 -8.40 -18.14 -4.87
N LYS A 66 -8.55 -17.92 -6.18
CA LYS A 66 -9.60 -18.59 -6.95
C LYS A 66 -9.18 -20.07 -7.08
N ARG A 67 -9.98 -20.98 -6.51
CA ARG A 67 -9.81 -22.41 -6.79
C ARG A 67 -10.06 -22.65 -8.30
N PRO A 68 -9.27 -23.53 -8.95
CA PRO A 68 -9.49 -23.89 -10.34
C PRO A 68 -10.88 -24.51 -10.55
#